data_AF-A0A4Q4UGG4-F1
#
_entry.id   AF-A0A4Q4UGG4-F1
#
_cell.length_a   1.000
_cell.length_b   1.000
_cell.length_c   1.000
_cell.angle_alpha   90.00
_cell.angle_beta   90.00
_cell.angle_gamma   90.00
#
_symmetry.space_group_name_H-M   'P 1'
#
loop_
_entity.id
_entity.type
_entity.pdbx_description
1 polymer ?
#
loop_
_entity_poly.entity_id
_entity_poly.type
_entity_poly.pdbx_seq_one_letter_code
_entity_poly.pdbx_strand_id
1 'polypeptide(L)'
;MIRLYGVGTAAPYAVSKAALSAVVVKFSARYQKEGILFMSILPELVDTGHQERKGAMAVAAKFPKMVPQFKSPIIPEESVSSDPAVIENVGVDRGDGASVVSQFGNKQWLW
;
A
#
# COMPACT_ATOMS: atom_id res chain seq x y z
N MET A 1 -12.07 0.50 -8.17
CA MET A 1 -12.62 0.44 -6.79
C MET A 1 -13.32 1.73 -6.36
N ILE A 2 -12.63 2.86 -6.24
CA ILE A 2 -13.18 4.12 -5.69
C ILE A 2 -14.54 4.51 -6.30
N ARG A 3 -14.63 4.63 -7.63
CA ARG A 3 -15.88 4.95 -8.34
C ARG A 3 -16.96 3.88 -8.18
N LEU A 4 -16.60 2.60 -8.28
CA LEU A 4 -17.55 1.47 -8.26
C LEU A 4 -18.30 1.35 -6.93
N TYR A 5 -17.65 1.68 -5.82
CA TYR A 5 -18.22 1.59 -4.47
C TYR A 5 -18.57 2.96 -3.87
N GLY A 6 -18.51 4.03 -4.66
CA GLY A 6 -18.86 5.39 -4.26
C GLY A 6 -18.03 5.92 -3.08
N VAL A 7 -16.73 5.61 -3.03
CA VAL A 7 -15.84 6.07 -1.94
C VAL A 7 -15.40 7.50 -2.22
N GLY A 8 -16.11 8.49 -1.66
CA GLY A 8 -15.79 9.92 -1.86
C GLY A 8 -14.94 10.57 -0.75
N THR A 9 -14.71 9.85 0.34
CA THR A 9 -13.94 10.34 1.51
C THR A 9 -12.43 10.11 1.33
N ALA A 10 -11.61 10.72 2.19
CA ALA A 10 -10.15 10.57 2.21
C ALA A 10 -9.42 11.02 0.92
N ALA A 11 -10.01 11.95 0.14
CA ALA A 11 -9.42 12.40 -1.13
C ALA A 11 -7.98 12.95 -0.99
N PRO A 12 -7.66 13.85 -0.03
CA PRO A 12 -6.28 14.34 0.12
C PRO A 12 -5.28 13.22 0.43
N TYR A 13 -5.68 12.23 1.24
CA TYR A 13 -4.87 11.06 1.55
C TYR A 13 -4.64 10.18 0.33
N ALA A 14 -5.71 9.87 -0.43
CA ALA A 14 -5.60 9.05 -1.63
C ALA A 14 -4.71 9.71 -2.69
N VAL A 15 -4.84 11.03 -2.89
CA VAL A 15 -4.01 11.81 -3.82
C VAL A 15 -2.56 11.81 -3.38
N SER A 16 -2.26 12.04 -2.10
CA SER A 16 -0.87 12.06 -1.62
C SER A 16 -0.20 10.69 -1.76
N LYS A 17 -0.92 9.60 -1.47
CA LYS A 17 -0.44 8.22 -1.68
C LYS A 17 -0.24 7.88 -3.17
N ALA A 18 -1.11 8.35 -4.05
CA ALA A 18 -0.93 8.18 -5.50
C ALA A 18 0.27 8.99 -6.03
N ALA A 19 0.46 10.22 -5.55
CA ALA A 19 1.61 11.05 -5.92
C ALA A 19 2.94 10.42 -5.49
N LEU A 20 2.97 9.76 -4.32
CA LEU A 20 4.15 9.01 -3.85
C LEU A 20 4.58 7.93 -4.86
N SER A 21 3.64 7.24 -5.51
CA SER A 21 3.98 6.27 -6.56
C SER A 21 4.71 6.92 -7.72
N ALA A 22 4.35 8.14 -8.12
CA ALA A 22 5.06 8.87 -9.17
C ALA A 22 6.49 9.24 -8.73
N VAL A 23 6.69 9.62 -7.47
CA VAL A 23 8.03 9.88 -6.90
C VAL A 23 8.90 8.62 -6.97
N VAL A 24 8.36 7.47 -6.56
CA VAL A 24 9.07 6.17 -6.61
C VAL A 24 9.51 5.83 -8.03
N VAL A 25 8.62 6.02 -9.02
CA VAL A 25 8.95 5.81 -10.45
C VAL A 25 10.08 6.74 -10.91
N LYS A 26 10.01 8.03 -10.57
CA LYS A 26 11.01 9.02 -10.96
C LYS A 26 12.39 8.72 -10.37
N PHE A 27 12.43 8.35 -9.10
CA PHE A 27 13.69 8.04 -8.42
C PHE A 27 14.27 6.71 -8.89
N SER A 28 13.44 5.68 -9.11
CA SER A 28 13.91 4.44 -9.73
C SER A 28 14.59 4.70 -11.08
N ALA A 29 13.96 5.50 -11.96
CA ALA A 29 14.56 5.86 -13.24
C ALA A 29 15.86 6.68 -13.10
N ARG A 30 15.94 7.56 -12.09
CA ARG A 30 17.09 8.43 -11.84
C ARG A 30 18.32 7.68 -11.33
N TYR A 31 18.12 6.68 -10.48
CA TYR A 31 19.18 6.03 -9.69
C TYR A 31 19.39 4.55 -10.02
N GLN A 32 18.64 3.97 -10.96
CA GLN A 32 18.82 2.57 -11.39
C GLN A 32 20.27 2.24 -11.80
N LYS A 33 20.99 3.18 -12.44
CA LYS A 33 22.38 2.97 -12.88
C LYS A 33 23.37 2.96 -11.72
N GLU A 34 22.97 3.46 -10.56
CA GLU A 34 23.74 3.49 -9.32
C GLU A 34 23.44 2.25 -8.46
N GLY A 35 22.62 1.31 -8.95
CA GLY A 35 22.25 0.09 -8.23
C GLY A 35 21.28 0.33 -7.07
N ILE A 36 20.63 1.48 -7.00
CA ILE A 36 19.69 1.82 -5.91
C ILE A 36 18.26 1.41 -6.29
N LEU A 37 17.65 0.58 -5.45
CA LEU A 37 16.26 0.16 -5.58
C LEU A 37 15.31 1.20 -4.99
N PHE A 38 14.37 1.68 -5.80
CA PHE A 38 13.22 2.47 -5.34
C PHE A 38 11.94 1.69 -5.61
N MET A 39 11.21 1.37 -4.55
CA MET A 39 9.92 0.70 -4.58
C MET A 39 9.04 1.20 -3.43
N SER A 40 7.75 0.85 -3.45
CA SER A 40 6.82 1.13 -2.35
C SER A 40 6.09 -0.13 -1.94
N ILE A 41 6.11 -0.41 -0.63
CA ILE A 41 5.22 -1.38 0.00
C ILE A 41 4.03 -0.61 0.57
N LEU A 42 2.83 -1.02 0.17
CA LEU A 42 1.56 -0.50 0.64
C LEU A 42 0.93 -1.60 1.49
N PRO A 43 1.00 -1.52 2.82
CA PRO A 43 0.41 -2.54 3.66
C PRO A 43 -1.13 -2.53 3.55
N GLU A 44 -1.72 -3.57 4.11
CA GLU A 44 -3.15 -3.66 4.38
C GLU A 44 -3.60 -2.59 5.39
N LEU A 45 -4.88 -2.59 5.76
CA LEU A 45 -5.39 -1.74 6.81
C LEU A 45 -4.75 -2.11 8.16
N VAL A 46 -3.95 -1.20 8.70
CA VAL A 46 -3.30 -1.34 10.01
C VAL A 46 -3.99 -0.46 11.05
N ASP A 47 -4.32 -1.02 12.20
CA ASP A 47 -4.79 -0.25 13.35
C ASP A 47 -3.60 0.31 14.13
N THR A 48 -3.24 1.56 13.84
CA THR A 48 -2.14 2.27 14.51
C THR A 48 -2.60 3.10 15.71
N GLY A 49 -3.88 3.01 16.12
CA GLY A 49 -4.45 3.80 17.22
C GLY A 49 -4.65 5.30 16.92
N HIS A 50 -4.16 5.80 15.78
CA HIS A 50 -4.17 7.23 15.40
C HIS A 50 -5.19 7.57 14.29
N GLN A 51 -6.04 6.64 13.90
CA GLN A 51 -6.93 6.84 12.77
C GLN A 51 -8.02 7.88 13.08
N GLU A 52 -8.22 8.83 12.16
CA GLU A 52 -9.34 9.76 12.23
C GLU A 52 -10.66 8.98 12.05
N ARG A 53 -11.28 8.63 13.19
CA ARG A 53 -12.27 7.55 13.28
C ARG A 53 -13.45 7.72 12.31
N LYS A 54 -13.90 8.95 12.04
CA LYS A 54 -15.10 9.16 11.22
C LYS A 54 -14.87 8.85 9.74
N GLY A 55 -13.78 9.36 9.15
CA GLY A 55 -13.45 9.12 7.74
C GLY A 55 -13.04 7.66 7.49
N ALA A 56 -12.23 7.10 8.40
CA ALA A 56 -11.81 5.71 8.35
C ALA A 56 -12.99 4.74 8.49
N MET A 57 -13.91 4.96 9.43
CA MET A 57 -15.09 4.09 9.59
C MET A 57 -16.04 4.15 8.39
N ALA A 58 -16.17 5.30 7.71
CA ALA A 58 -17.01 5.42 6.53
C ALA A 58 -16.47 4.60 5.33
N VAL A 59 -15.14 4.52 5.20
CA VAL A 59 -14.50 3.63 4.22
C VAL A 59 -14.59 2.18 4.70
N ALA A 60 -14.38 1.94 6.00
CA ALA A 60 -14.41 0.61 6.59
C ALA A 60 -15.75 -0.10 6.44
N ALA A 61 -16.85 0.64 6.58
CA ALA A 61 -18.21 0.14 6.35
C ALA A 61 -18.45 -0.36 4.91
N LYS A 62 -17.59 0.00 3.95
CA LYS A 62 -17.68 -0.45 2.56
C LYS A 62 -16.81 -1.69 2.27
N PHE A 63 -15.88 -2.05 3.16
CA PHE A 63 -14.99 -3.19 2.95
C PHE A 63 -15.72 -4.52 2.72
N PRO A 64 -16.80 -4.89 3.44
CA PRO A 64 -17.49 -6.14 3.18
C PRO A 64 -18.02 -6.29 1.74
N LYS A 65 -18.33 -5.16 1.07
CA LYS A 65 -18.74 -5.15 -0.34
C LYS A 65 -17.55 -5.10 -1.29
N MET A 66 -16.46 -4.45 -0.90
CA MET A 66 -15.28 -4.25 -1.73
C MET A 66 -14.34 -5.45 -1.73
N VAL A 67 -14.20 -6.09 -0.58
CA VAL A 67 -13.30 -7.22 -0.31
C VAL A 67 -14.00 -8.13 0.71
N PRO A 68 -14.86 -9.06 0.27
CA PRO A 68 -15.66 -9.90 1.16
C PRO A 68 -14.85 -10.77 2.12
N GLN A 69 -13.62 -11.13 1.75
CA GLN A 69 -12.71 -11.89 2.58
C GLN A 69 -12.12 -11.07 3.74
N PHE A 70 -12.10 -9.74 3.63
CA PHE A 70 -11.55 -8.83 4.64
C PHE A 70 -12.22 -9.03 6.01
N LYS A 71 -11.43 -9.49 6.99
CA LYS A 71 -11.94 -9.77 8.34
C LYS A 71 -11.81 -8.58 9.28
N SER A 72 -10.61 -8.02 9.39
CA SER A 72 -10.28 -6.95 10.32
C SER A 72 -8.96 -6.28 9.96
N PRO A 73 -8.72 -5.04 10.42
CA PRO A 73 -7.38 -4.47 10.40
C PRO A 73 -6.37 -5.38 11.12
N ILE A 74 -5.13 -5.39 10.65
CA ILE A 74 -3.99 -6.02 11.35
C ILE A 74 -3.38 -5.05 12.37
N ILE A 75 -2.61 -5.58 13.32
CA ILE A 75 -1.85 -4.74 14.28
C ILE A 75 -0.49 -4.28 13.68
N PRO A 76 0.13 -3.22 14.21
CA PRO A 76 1.40 -2.71 13.68
C PRO A 76 2.52 -3.75 13.65
N GLU A 77 2.59 -4.61 14.66
CA GLU A 77 3.58 -5.68 14.79
C GLU A 77 3.45 -6.71 13.65
N GLU A 78 2.23 -7.08 13.28
CA GLU A 78 1.94 -7.97 12.16
C GLU A 78 2.34 -7.32 10.83
N SER A 79 2.05 -6.03 10.66
CA SER A 79 2.42 -5.29 9.44
C SER A 79 3.93 -5.23 9.24
N VAL A 80 4.70 -4.92 10.29
CA VAL A 80 6.16 -4.81 10.17
C VAL A 80 6.79 -6.19 9.97
N SER A 81 6.22 -7.23 10.57
CA SER A 81 6.74 -8.61 10.45
C SER A 81 6.62 -9.19 9.04
N SER A 82 5.72 -8.66 8.19
CA SER A 82 5.58 -9.09 6.79
C SER A 82 6.58 -8.46 5.80
N ASP A 83 7.14 -7.29 6.13
CA ASP A 83 7.98 -6.52 5.21
C ASP A 83 9.33 -7.19 4.85
N PRO A 84 10.06 -7.84 5.79
CA PRO A 84 11.35 -8.47 5.49
C PRO A 84 11.27 -9.47 4.34
N ALA A 85 10.21 -10.28 4.29
CA ALA A 85 10.01 -11.26 3.23
C ALA A 85 9.87 -10.62 1.84
N VAL A 86 9.30 -9.42 1.74
CA VAL A 86 9.23 -8.68 0.48
C VAL A 86 10.60 -8.10 0.13
N ILE A 87 11.25 -7.45 1.11
CA ILE A 87 12.53 -6.76 0.93
C ILE A 87 13.66 -7.73 0.53
N GLU A 88 13.68 -8.93 1.11
CA GLU A 88 14.70 -9.95 0.81
C GLU A 88 14.56 -10.57 -0.59
N ASN A 89 13.39 -10.42 -1.24
CA ASN A 89 13.07 -11.06 -2.53
C ASN A 89 13.10 -10.10 -3.73
N VAL A 90 13.43 -8.83 -3.52
CA VAL A 90 13.46 -7.80 -4.57
C VAL A 90 14.88 -7.39 -4.96
N GLY A 91 15.04 -6.88 -6.18
CA GLY A 91 16.33 -6.35 -6.63
C GLY A 91 16.24 -5.46 -7.87
N VAL A 92 17.23 -4.59 -8.04
CA VAL A 92 17.35 -3.74 -9.24
C VAL A 92 17.51 -4.59 -10.50
N ASP A 93 18.39 -5.60 -10.44
CA ASP A 93 18.66 -6.51 -11.57
C ASP A 93 17.48 -7.42 -11.92
N ARG A 94 16.53 -7.58 -10.99
CA ARG A 94 15.30 -8.34 -11.20
C ARG A 94 14.20 -7.51 -11.85
N GLY A 95 14.40 -6.20 -12.00
CA GLY A 95 13.42 -5.29 -12.57
C GLY A 95 12.34 -4.84 -11.57
N ASP A 96 12.57 -5.01 -10.26
CA ASP A 96 11.60 -4.62 -9.23
C ASP A 96 11.55 -3.10 -8.96
N GLY A 97 12.41 -2.33 -9.63
CA GLY A 97 12.42 -0.88 -9.59
C GLY A 97 11.07 -0.29 -10.01
N ALA A 98 10.70 0.83 -9.39
CA ALA A 98 9.43 1.53 -9.61
C ALA A 98 8.17 0.74 -9.22
N SER A 99 8.33 -0.42 -8.57
CA SER A 99 7.22 -1.26 -8.16
C SER A 99 6.46 -0.67 -6.97
N VAL A 100 5.17 -1.00 -6.92
CA VAL A 100 4.24 -0.62 -5.86
C VAL A 100 3.48 -1.89 -5.48
N VAL A 101 3.83 -2.51 -4.37
CA VAL A 101 3.36 -3.85 -3.99
C VAL A 101 2.66 -3.82 -2.63
N SER A 102 1.94 -4.88 -2.31
CA SER A 102 1.44 -5.13 -0.97
C SER A 102 2.50 -5.74 -0.06
N GLN A 103 2.14 -6.01 1.19
CA GLN A 103 2.96 -6.76 2.13
C GLN A 103 3.25 -8.22 1.71
N PHE A 104 2.65 -8.69 0.60
CA PHE A 104 2.94 -10.01 0.00
C PHE A 104 3.83 -9.91 -1.24
N GLY A 105 4.35 -8.72 -1.55
CA GLY A 105 5.17 -8.50 -2.76
C GLY A 105 4.37 -8.55 -4.07
N ASN A 106 3.03 -8.49 -4.01
CA ASN A 106 2.15 -8.60 -5.16
C ASN A 106 1.13 -7.44 -5.22
N LYS A 107 0.07 -7.57 -6.03
CA LYS A 107 -0.99 -6.56 -6.21
C LYS A 107 -2.28 -6.93 -5.45
N GLN A 108 -2.17 -7.65 -4.35
CA GLN A 108 -3.27 -7.99 -3.46
C GLN A 108 -3.05 -7.35 -2.09
N TRP A 109 -3.90 -6.39 -1.72
CA TRP A 109 -3.73 -5.54 -0.52
C TRP A 109 -4.59 -5.92 0.68
N LEU A 110 -5.64 -6.69 0.47
CA LEU A 110 -6.62 -7.02 1.50
C LEU A 110 -6.91 -8.52 1.48
N TRP A 111 -7.00 -9.15 2.66
CA TRP A 111 -7.34 -10.57 2.85
C TRP A 111 -8.47 -10.80 3.83
#